data_AF-A0A0P8X9E0-F1
#
_entry.id   AF-A0A0P8X9E0-F1
#
_cell.length_a   1.000
_cell.length_b   1.000
_cell.length_c   1.000
_cell.angle_alpha   90.00
_cell.angle_beta   90.00
_cell.angle_gamma   90.00
#
_symmetry.space_group_name_H-M   'P 1'
#
loop_
_entity.id
_entity.type
_entity.pdbx_description
1 polymer ?
#
loop_
_entity_poly.entity_id
_entity_poly.type
_entity_poly.pdbx_seq_one_letter_code
_entity_poly.pdbx_strand_id
1 'polypeptide(L)'
;MWDLFRRYFSGYFSAKSKDIKRCIYIKIKGESIANLSKDLERYLSSKNIRPLRFVEPECYIVTEVGNYLYGSDPVIQVIELEGDLSRMLYLFSGKEELDFKLENSKITKFIFEIMKKEGLAYLLKLICQRKIGVKRHEHRSGITFLFSLIIGLASSWFFKADEYLDYLLLTLAITTFVVLVTLVIDYPFSLLKFRGVRVVEDSEITKALRDKIKKIKR
;
A
#
# COMPACT_ATOMS: atom_id res chain seq x y z
N MET A 1 13.31 -25.44 -8.36
CA MET A 1 12.00 -24.99 -7.83
C MET A 1 12.00 -24.90 -6.31
N TRP A 2 12.56 -25.89 -5.59
CA TRP A 2 12.71 -25.88 -4.13
C TRP A 2 13.68 -24.81 -3.56
N ASP A 3 14.71 -24.40 -4.31
CA ASP A 3 15.61 -23.32 -3.86
C ASP A 3 14.98 -21.91 -3.88
N LEU A 4 14.02 -21.68 -4.78
CA LEU A 4 13.20 -20.46 -4.78
C LEU A 4 12.29 -20.43 -3.54
N PHE A 5 11.74 -21.59 -3.16
CA PHE A 5 10.95 -21.76 -1.93
C PHE A 5 11.78 -21.69 -0.64
N ARG A 6 13.03 -22.17 -0.65
CA ARG A 6 13.93 -22.07 0.50
C ARG A 6 14.41 -20.62 0.70
N ARG A 7 14.66 -19.87 -0.37
CA ARG A 7 14.85 -18.41 -0.33
C ARG A 7 13.58 -17.65 0.11
N TYR A 8 12.39 -18.18 -0.20
CA TYR A 8 11.10 -17.62 0.23
C TYR A 8 10.95 -17.61 1.76
N PHE A 9 11.47 -18.62 2.46
CA PHE A 9 11.38 -18.73 3.93
C PHE A 9 12.63 -18.28 4.69
N SER A 10 13.85 -18.48 4.18
CA SER A 10 15.07 -18.17 4.96
C SER A 10 15.34 -16.66 5.11
N GLY A 11 14.93 -15.86 4.13
CA GLY A 11 14.94 -14.39 4.24
C GLY A 11 13.80 -13.83 5.09
N TYR A 12 12.80 -14.65 5.41
CA TYR A 12 11.57 -14.27 6.11
C TYR A 12 11.74 -14.22 7.64
N PHE A 13 12.71 -14.96 8.18
CA PHE A 13 12.95 -15.08 9.63
C PHE A 13 14.25 -14.45 10.14
N SER A 14 15.11 -13.95 9.25
CA SER A 14 16.43 -13.40 9.62
C SER A 14 16.59 -11.92 9.30
N ALA A 15 15.53 -11.12 9.40
CA ALA A 15 15.68 -9.68 9.57
C ALA A 15 15.72 -9.41 11.08
N LYS A 16 16.93 -9.28 11.65
CA LYS A 16 17.10 -8.69 12.98
C LYS A 16 16.34 -7.37 12.99
N SER A 17 15.54 -7.11 14.02
CA SER A 17 14.61 -5.96 14.11
C SER A 17 15.26 -4.57 13.97
N LYS A 18 16.59 -4.49 13.85
CA LYS A 18 17.36 -3.25 13.69
C LYS A 18 17.26 -2.59 12.31
N ASP A 19 16.88 -3.33 11.26
CA ASP A 19 16.92 -2.81 9.88
C ASP A 19 15.53 -2.51 9.27
N ILE A 20 14.45 -2.66 10.02
CA ILE A 20 13.09 -2.37 9.53
C ILE A 20 12.84 -0.86 9.66
N LYS A 21 12.62 -0.21 8.51
CA LYS A 21 12.25 1.21 8.42
C LYS A 21 10.73 1.34 8.30
N ARG A 22 10.16 2.44 8.79
CA ARG A 22 8.73 2.73 8.64
C ARG A 22 8.54 3.85 7.63
N CYS A 23 7.72 3.65 6.60
CA CYS A 23 7.26 4.71 5.70
C CYS A 23 5.82 5.06 6.00
N ILE A 24 5.56 6.34 6.25
CA ILE A 24 4.23 6.87 6.49
C ILE A 24 3.87 7.71 5.28
N TYR A 25 2.83 7.29 4.58
CA TYR A 25 2.31 8.00 3.44
C TYR A 25 0.99 8.67 3.82
N ILE A 26 0.95 10.00 3.69
CA ILE A 26 -0.21 10.80 4.04
C ILE A 26 -0.67 11.53 2.79
N LYS A 27 -1.90 11.29 2.38
CA LYS A 27 -2.54 11.96 1.26
C LYS A 27 -3.55 12.97 1.80
N ILE A 28 -3.38 14.23 1.44
CA ILE A 28 -4.24 15.34 1.84
C ILE A 28 -4.92 15.89 0.60
N LYS A 29 -6.25 15.83 0.59
CA LYS A 29 -7.05 16.44 -0.46
C LYS A 29 -7.77 17.68 0.09
N GLY A 30 -7.71 18.78 -0.67
CA GLY A 30 -8.42 20.02 -0.37
C GLY A 30 -8.52 20.93 -1.59
N GLU A 31 -9.26 22.02 -1.46
CA GLU A 31 -9.64 22.89 -2.58
C GLU A 31 -8.46 23.69 -3.16
N SER A 32 -7.51 24.10 -2.32
CA SER A 32 -6.35 24.89 -2.73
C SER A 32 -5.06 24.29 -2.21
N ILE A 33 -4.21 23.80 -3.12
CA ILE A 33 -2.87 23.32 -2.79
C ILE A 33 -2.04 24.43 -2.15
N ALA A 34 -2.17 25.68 -2.59
CA ALA A 34 -1.39 26.80 -2.04
C ALA A 34 -1.70 27.03 -0.56
N ASN A 35 -2.96 26.92 -0.16
CA ASN A 35 -3.36 27.04 1.25
C ASN A 35 -2.85 25.84 2.04
N LEU A 36 -3.08 24.62 1.53
CA LEU A 36 -2.59 23.39 2.17
C LEU A 36 -1.06 23.39 2.34
N SER A 37 -0.31 23.84 1.32
CA SER A 37 1.15 23.90 1.37
C SER A 37 1.61 24.93 2.38
N LYS A 38 0.96 26.09 2.45
CA LYS A 38 1.31 27.15 3.41
C LYS A 38 1.11 26.68 4.84
N ASP A 39 -0.02 26.04 5.13
CA ASP A 39 -0.33 25.55 6.47
C ASP A 39 0.56 24.38 6.86
N LEU A 40 0.84 23.46 5.92
CA LEU A 40 1.77 22.36 6.13
C LEU A 40 3.20 22.85 6.37
N GLU A 41 3.71 23.76 5.56
CA GLU A 41 5.06 24.31 5.69
C GLU A 41 5.23 25.08 7.00
N ARG A 42 4.21 25.83 7.44
CA ARG A 42 4.19 26.48 8.76
C ARG A 42 4.26 25.45 9.89
N TYR A 43 3.48 24.37 9.80
CA TYR A 43 3.52 23.29 10.78
C TYR A 43 4.89 22.60 10.82
N LEU A 44 5.44 22.22 9.67
CA LEU A 44 6.77 21.57 9.58
C LEU A 44 7.88 22.49 10.11
N SER A 45 7.81 23.79 9.80
CA SER A 45 8.75 24.78 10.32
C SER A 45 8.69 24.90 11.84
N SER A 46 7.49 24.85 12.44
CA SER A 46 7.32 24.85 13.90
C SER A 46 7.94 23.62 14.58
N LYS A 47 8.13 22.54 13.83
CA LYS A 47 8.81 21.31 14.26
C LYS A 47 10.29 21.27 13.86
N ASN A 48 10.81 22.34 13.27
CA ASN A 48 12.17 22.43 12.71
C ASN A 48 12.46 21.33 11.67
N ILE A 49 11.44 20.92 10.91
CA ILE A 49 11.55 19.91 9.85
C ILE A 49 11.75 20.63 8.53
N ARG A 50 12.77 20.21 7.77
CA ARG A 50 13.07 20.72 6.43
C ARG A 50 12.74 19.64 5.39
N PRO A 51 11.53 19.66 4.81
CA PRO A 51 11.15 18.67 3.82
C PRO A 51 11.78 18.95 2.45
N LEU A 52 12.04 17.89 1.70
CA LEU A 52 12.25 17.99 0.25
C LEU A 52 10.89 18.15 -0.42
N ARG A 53 10.67 19.28 -1.07
CA ARG A 53 9.42 19.62 -1.74
C ARG A 53 9.54 19.41 -3.25
N PHE A 54 8.56 18.72 -3.83
CA PHE A 54 8.44 18.51 -5.27
C PHE A 54 7.08 19.00 -5.74
N VAL A 55 7.09 19.92 -6.71
CA VAL A 55 5.89 20.33 -7.44
C VAL A 55 5.83 19.48 -8.70
N GLU A 56 4.70 18.83 -8.94
CA GLU A 56 4.52 17.91 -10.08
C GLU A 56 5.68 16.92 -10.26
N PRO A 57 5.93 16.08 -9.23
CA PRO A 57 7.14 15.28 -9.16
C PRO A 57 7.28 14.30 -10.33
N GLU A 58 8.46 14.31 -10.93
CA GLU A 58 8.95 13.24 -11.79
C GLU A 58 9.35 12.01 -10.96
N CYS A 59 8.85 10.84 -11.34
CA CYS A 59 8.99 9.66 -10.50
C CYS A 59 10.43 9.20 -10.31
N TYR A 60 11.30 9.42 -11.29
CA TYR A 60 12.72 9.06 -11.17
C TYR A 60 13.39 9.83 -10.02
N ILE A 61 13.14 11.14 -9.92
CA ILE A 61 13.70 12.00 -8.86
C ILE A 61 13.21 11.55 -7.48
N VAL A 62 11.90 11.30 -7.35
CA VAL A 62 11.32 10.84 -6.07
C VAL A 62 11.94 9.52 -5.63
N THR A 63 12.17 8.58 -6.57
CA THR A 63 12.79 7.29 -6.24
C THR A 63 14.24 7.41 -5.80
N GLU A 64 15.03 8.28 -6.44
CA GLU A 64 16.42 8.52 -6.04
C GLU A 64 16.52 9.22 -4.68
N VAL A 65 15.62 10.16 -4.40
CA VAL A 65 15.54 10.79 -3.08
C VAL A 65 15.20 9.77 -2.00
N GLY A 66 14.30 8.82 -2.30
CA GLY A 66 14.03 7.68 -1.42
C GLY A 66 15.27 6.88 -1.05
N ASN A 67 16.13 6.62 -2.04
CA ASN A 67 17.39 5.90 -1.82
C ASN A 67 18.28 6.60 -0.80
N TYR A 68 18.30 7.93 -0.80
CA TYR A 68 19.02 8.73 0.18
C TYR A 68 18.35 8.65 1.57
N LEU A 69 17.03 8.80 1.64
CA LEU A 69 16.28 8.79 2.91
C LEU A 69 16.31 7.43 3.64
N TYR A 70 16.45 6.32 2.92
CA TYR A 70 16.55 5.00 3.54
C TYR A 70 17.76 4.85 4.48
N GLY A 71 18.88 5.51 4.15
CA GLY A 71 20.12 5.47 4.93
C GLY A 71 20.09 6.36 6.18
N SER A 72 19.10 7.23 6.31
CA SER A 72 18.99 8.22 7.37
C SER A 72 18.19 7.67 8.56
N ASP A 73 17.09 8.33 8.92
CA ASP A 73 16.30 8.01 10.13
C ASP A 73 15.43 6.74 10.00
N PRO A 74 14.93 6.19 11.12
CA PRO A 74 14.04 5.02 11.11
C PRO A 74 12.67 5.27 10.46
N VAL A 75 12.17 6.50 10.47
CA VAL A 75 10.85 6.85 9.92
C VAL A 75 11.03 7.76 8.70
N ILE A 76 10.38 7.39 7.62
CA ILE A 76 10.31 8.15 6.36
C ILE A 76 8.88 8.62 6.19
N GLN A 77 8.69 9.89 5.93
CA GLN A 77 7.37 10.48 5.76
C GLN A 77 7.24 11.04 4.35
N VAL A 78 6.12 10.71 3.72
CA VAL A 78 5.76 11.14 2.38
C VAL A 78 4.38 11.78 2.47
N ILE A 79 4.28 13.07 2.21
CA ILE A 79 3.02 13.80 2.24
C ILE A 79 2.66 14.22 0.80
N GLU A 80 1.54 13.74 0.28
CA GLU A 80 0.96 14.18 -0.98
C GLU A 80 -0.13 15.21 -0.72
N LEU A 81 0.04 16.41 -1.27
CA LEU A 81 -1.03 17.40 -1.41
C LEU A 81 -1.66 17.21 -2.80
N GLU A 82 -2.94 16.86 -2.83
CA GLU A 82 -3.72 16.69 -4.05
C GLU A 82 -4.76 17.81 -4.17
N GLY A 83 -4.65 18.59 -5.23
CA GLY A 83 -5.67 19.52 -5.69
C GLY A 83 -6.25 19.04 -7.02
N ASP A 84 -7.08 19.86 -7.66
CA ASP A 84 -7.79 19.44 -8.85
C ASP A 84 -6.89 19.30 -10.09
N LEU A 85 -5.91 20.18 -10.25
CA LEU A 85 -5.05 20.24 -11.44
C LEU A 85 -3.57 19.95 -11.17
N SER A 86 -3.11 20.09 -9.93
CA SER A 86 -1.70 19.94 -9.58
C SER A 86 -1.55 19.04 -8.36
N ARG A 87 -0.30 18.71 -8.05
CA ARG A 87 0.05 17.98 -6.82
C ARG A 87 1.43 18.40 -6.32
N MET A 88 1.63 18.27 -5.02
CA MET A 88 2.93 18.44 -4.39
C MET A 88 3.27 17.22 -3.52
N LEU A 89 4.52 16.80 -3.55
CA LEU A 89 5.06 15.80 -2.64
C LEU A 89 6.07 16.43 -1.70
N TYR A 90 5.94 16.12 -0.41
CA TYR A 90 6.92 16.45 0.62
C TYR A 90 7.53 15.15 1.14
N LEU A 91 8.85 15.05 1.12
CA LEU A 91 9.59 13.88 1.59
C LEU A 91 10.62 14.29 2.63
N PHE A 92 10.66 13.57 3.75
CA PHE A 92 11.68 13.74 4.78
C PHE A 92 11.80 12.49 5.65
N SER A 93 12.90 12.40 6.39
CA SER A 93 13.12 11.38 7.41
C SER A 93 13.06 12.01 8.80
N GLY A 94 12.65 11.23 9.80
CA GLY A 94 12.56 11.67 11.18
C GLY A 94 12.54 10.51 12.16
N LYS A 95 12.58 10.84 13.45
CA LYS A 95 12.53 9.84 14.54
C LYS A 95 11.12 9.45 14.93
N GLU A 96 10.18 10.36 14.73
CA GLU A 96 8.79 10.22 15.17
C GLU A 96 7.83 10.43 14.00
N GLU A 97 6.64 9.87 14.16
CA GLU A 97 5.52 10.06 13.27
C GLU A 97 4.86 11.42 13.53
N LEU A 98 4.54 12.16 12.45
CA LEU A 98 3.76 13.39 12.59
C LEU A 98 2.28 13.06 12.73
N ASP A 99 1.67 13.63 13.77
CA ASP A 99 0.23 13.79 13.86
C ASP A 99 -0.09 15.25 13.57
N PHE A 100 -0.63 15.51 12.38
CA PHE A 100 -1.11 16.83 11.99
C PHE A 100 -2.57 16.74 11.56
N LYS A 101 -3.33 17.77 11.92
CA LYS A 101 -4.72 17.96 11.53
C LYS A 101 -4.80 19.28 10.78
N LEU A 102 -5.14 19.20 9.50
CA LEU A 102 -5.49 20.37 8.69
C LEU A 102 -7.01 20.49 8.67
N GLU A 103 -7.52 21.64 9.10
CA GLU A 103 -8.95 21.95 9.06
C GLU A 103 -9.47 21.86 7.61
N ASN A 104 -10.69 21.34 7.44
CA ASN A 104 -11.39 21.22 6.14
C ASN A 104 -10.68 20.39 5.06
N SER A 105 -9.76 19.50 5.43
CA SER A 105 -9.07 18.62 4.48
C SER A 105 -9.40 17.14 4.71
N LYS A 106 -9.49 16.37 3.62
CA LYS A 106 -9.60 14.91 3.72
C LYS A 106 -8.21 14.31 3.79
N ILE A 107 -7.87 13.70 4.93
CA ILE A 107 -6.56 13.10 5.20
C ILE A 107 -6.68 11.59 5.20
N THR A 108 -6.00 10.95 4.26
CA THR A 108 -5.82 9.49 4.21
C THR A 108 -4.40 9.15 4.62
N LYS A 109 -4.23 8.15 5.49
CA LYS A 109 -2.91 7.74 5.97
C LYS A 109 -2.69 6.24 5.81
N PHE A 110 -1.52 5.89 5.27
CA PHE A 110 -1.06 4.53 5.05
C PHE A 110 0.30 4.34 5.73
N ILE A 111 0.43 3.24 6.47
CA ILE A 111 1.68 2.89 7.16
C ILE A 111 2.28 1.65 6.52
N PHE A 112 3.55 1.75 6.15
CA PHE A 112 4.33 0.69 5.53
C PHE A 112 5.59 0.38 6.36
N GLU A 113 5.89 -0.89 6.53
CA GLU A 113 7.20 -1.39 6.95
C GLU A 113 8.04 -1.70 5.73
N ILE A 114 9.26 -1.19 5.70
CA ILE A 114 10.23 -1.41 4.62
C ILE A 114 11.41 -2.19 5.20
N MET A 115 11.68 -3.32 4.57
CA MET A 115 12.79 -4.21 4.92
C MET A 115 14.01 -4.04 4.00
N LYS A 116 13.82 -3.41 2.83
CA LYS A 116 14.83 -3.28 1.78
C LYS A 116 14.76 -1.92 1.10
N LYS A 117 15.93 -1.39 0.70
CA LYS A 117 16.05 -0.12 -0.04
C LYS A 117 15.26 -0.15 -1.35
N GLU A 118 15.32 -1.25 -2.09
CA GLU A 118 14.57 -1.41 -3.35
C GLU A 118 13.05 -1.39 -3.12
N GLY A 119 12.61 -1.81 -1.93
CA GLY A 119 11.22 -1.74 -1.50
C GLY A 119 10.73 -0.30 -1.39
N LEU A 120 11.51 0.57 -0.76
CA LEU A 120 11.19 1.99 -0.67
C LEU A 120 11.14 2.65 -2.04
N ALA A 121 12.15 2.41 -2.89
CA ALA A 121 12.18 2.96 -4.24
C ALA A 121 10.94 2.53 -5.04
N TYR A 122 10.54 1.26 -4.94
CA TYR A 122 9.32 0.79 -5.59
C TYR A 122 8.05 1.42 -5.01
N LEU A 123 7.95 1.56 -3.68
CA LEU A 123 6.82 2.22 -3.02
C LEU A 123 6.68 3.68 -3.48
N LEU A 124 7.77 4.44 -3.50
CA LEU A 124 7.77 5.82 -3.95
C LEU A 124 7.41 5.96 -5.43
N LYS A 125 7.84 5.01 -6.27
CA LYS A 125 7.40 4.93 -7.67
C LYS A 125 5.89 4.79 -7.77
N LEU A 126 5.28 3.95 -6.93
CA LEU A 126 3.83 3.75 -6.92
C LEU A 126 3.06 4.96 -6.40
N ILE A 127 3.56 5.61 -5.35
CA ILE A 127 3.03 6.88 -4.84
C ILE A 127 3.07 7.93 -5.95
N CYS A 128 4.23 8.11 -6.58
CA CYS A 128 4.37 9.04 -7.68
C CYS A 128 3.47 8.69 -8.87
N GLN A 129 3.23 7.41 -9.18
CA GLN A 129 2.31 7.02 -10.24
C GLN A 129 0.82 7.07 -9.86
N ARG A 130 0.47 7.56 -8.66
CA ARG A 130 -0.91 7.59 -8.13
C ARG A 130 -1.58 6.21 -8.07
N LYS A 131 -0.79 5.14 -7.96
CA LYS A 131 -1.29 3.76 -7.94
C LYS A 131 -1.71 3.29 -6.53
N ILE A 132 -1.47 4.12 -5.51
CA ILE A 132 -1.90 3.90 -4.13
C ILE A 132 -3.19 4.70 -3.90
N GLY A 133 -4.31 4.01 -3.73
CA GLY A 133 -5.63 4.63 -3.54
C GLY A 133 -6.56 3.80 -2.67
N VAL A 134 -7.45 4.51 -1.95
CA VAL A 134 -8.36 3.98 -0.90
C VAL A 134 -9.41 3.00 -1.44
N LYS A 135 -9.84 3.14 -2.70
CA LYS A 135 -10.99 2.41 -3.28
C LYS A 135 -10.82 0.88 -3.42
N ARG A 136 -9.69 0.29 -3.01
CA ARG A 136 -9.32 -1.07 -3.43
C ARG A 136 -9.58 -2.18 -2.41
N HIS A 137 -9.69 -1.87 -1.12
CA HIS A 137 -9.89 -2.90 -0.08
C HIS A 137 -11.34 -3.33 0.13
N GLU A 138 -12.32 -2.59 -0.40
CA GLU A 138 -13.75 -2.92 -0.24
C GLU A 138 -14.18 -4.13 -1.07
N HIS A 139 -13.52 -4.40 -2.20
CA HIS A 139 -13.91 -5.48 -3.12
C HIS A 139 -13.29 -6.84 -2.77
N ARG A 140 -12.30 -6.89 -1.87
CA ARG A 140 -11.58 -8.13 -1.56
C ARG A 140 -12.50 -9.23 -1.03
N SER A 141 -13.50 -8.87 -0.22
CA SER A 141 -14.50 -9.80 0.34
C SER A 141 -15.53 -10.27 -0.70
N GLY A 142 -16.06 -9.35 -1.51
CA GLY A 142 -17.04 -9.67 -2.56
C GLY A 142 -16.46 -10.54 -3.67
N ILE A 143 -15.19 -10.34 -4.01
CA ILE A 143 -14.49 -11.14 -5.01
C ILE A 143 -14.23 -12.56 -4.48
N THR A 144 -13.74 -12.72 -3.24
CA THR A 144 -13.58 -14.06 -2.64
C THR A 144 -14.91 -14.81 -2.53
N PHE A 145 -16.00 -14.10 -2.23
CA PHE A 145 -17.35 -14.69 -2.21
C PHE A 145 -17.79 -15.17 -3.60
N LEU A 146 -17.66 -14.32 -4.64
CA LEU A 146 -17.95 -14.69 -6.02
C LEU A 146 -17.11 -15.88 -6.49
N PHE A 147 -15.83 -15.92 -6.12
CA PHE A 147 -14.95 -17.05 -6.44
C PHE A 147 -15.37 -18.35 -5.73
N SER A 148 -15.75 -18.28 -4.45
CA SER A 148 -16.26 -19.46 -3.72
C SER A 148 -17.55 -20.00 -4.33
N LEU A 149 -18.40 -19.11 -4.86
CA LEU A 149 -19.66 -19.45 -5.49
C LEU A 149 -19.47 -20.08 -6.87
N ILE A 150 -18.53 -19.56 -7.68
CA ILE A 150 -18.17 -20.11 -8.99
C ILE A 150 -17.50 -21.49 -8.85
N ILE A 151 -16.58 -21.66 -7.89
CA ILE A 151 -15.93 -22.95 -7.62
C ILE A 151 -16.97 -23.98 -7.14
N GLY A 152 -17.89 -23.58 -6.27
CA GLY A 152 -18.99 -24.43 -5.81
C GLY A 152 -19.91 -24.87 -6.95
N LEU A 153 -20.29 -23.95 -7.85
CA LEU A 153 -21.12 -24.27 -9.01
C LEU A 153 -20.40 -25.14 -10.05
N ALA A 154 -19.11 -24.90 -10.30
CA ALA A 154 -18.32 -25.76 -11.17
C ALA A 154 -18.20 -27.17 -10.59
N SER A 155 -18.02 -27.30 -9.28
CA SER A 155 -17.93 -28.62 -8.64
C SER A 155 -19.23 -29.43 -8.74
N SER A 156 -20.40 -28.80 -8.75
CA SER A 156 -21.68 -29.51 -8.82
C SER A 156 -22.04 -30.00 -10.22
N TRP A 157 -21.57 -29.32 -11.28
CA TRP A 157 -21.81 -29.72 -12.67
C TRP A 157 -20.96 -30.90 -13.14
N PHE A 158 -19.79 -31.13 -12.53
CA PHE A 158 -18.85 -32.17 -12.94
C PHE A 158 -18.93 -33.49 -12.13
N PHE A 159 -19.98 -33.68 -11.32
CA PHE A 159 -20.26 -34.97 -10.64
C PHE A 159 -20.84 -36.04 -11.58
N LYS A 160 -20.19 -36.25 -12.74
CA LYS A 160 -20.26 -37.49 -13.53
C LYS A 160 -18.82 -37.93 -13.80
N ALA A 161 -18.39 -38.86 -12.96
CA ALA A 161 -17.00 -39.24 -12.77
C ALA A 161 -16.55 -40.33 -13.75
N ASP A 162 -16.26 -39.97 -15.00
CA ASP A 162 -15.55 -40.88 -15.93
C ASP A 162 -14.21 -40.33 -16.45
N GLU A 163 -13.87 -39.05 -16.21
CA GLU A 163 -12.64 -38.43 -16.76
C GLU A 163 -11.84 -37.68 -15.67
N TYR A 164 -11.02 -38.42 -14.92
CA TYR A 164 -10.17 -37.88 -13.85
C TYR A 164 -9.13 -36.85 -14.35
N LEU A 165 -8.61 -37.04 -15.57
CA LEU A 165 -7.62 -36.13 -16.17
C LEU A 165 -8.23 -34.77 -16.52
N ASP A 166 -9.46 -34.76 -17.04
CA ASP A 166 -10.15 -33.51 -17.38
C ASP A 166 -10.53 -32.72 -16.13
N TYR A 167 -10.87 -33.40 -15.04
CA TYR A 167 -11.04 -32.76 -13.73
C TYR A 167 -9.73 -32.12 -13.22
N LEU A 168 -8.59 -32.81 -13.38
CA LEU A 168 -7.28 -32.31 -12.94
C LEU A 168 -6.84 -31.09 -13.77
N LEU A 169 -7.05 -31.12 -15.08
CA LEU A 169 -6.76 -29.98 -15.97
C LEU A 169 -7.68 -28.78 -15.66
N LEU A 170 -8.97 -29.01 -15.44
CA LEU A 170 -9.94 -27.97 -15.12
C LEU A 170 -9.61 -27.30 -13.77
N THR A 171 -9.30 -28.09 -12.74
CA THR A 171 -8.93 -27.55 -11.42
C THR A 171 -7.64 -26.73 -11.49
N LEU A 172 -6.66 -27.17 -12.29
CA LEU A 172 -5.40 -26.44 -12.51
C LEU A 172 -5.62 -25.14 -13.30
N ALA A 173 -6.52 -25.15 -14.29
CA ALA A 173 -6.90 -23.96 -15.04
C ALA A 173 -7.63 -22.94 -14.14
N ILE A 174 -8.59 -23.39 -13.32
CA ILE A 174 -9.32 -22.54 -12.37
C ILE A 174 -8.38 -21.94 -11.34
N THR A 175 -7.50 -22.73 -10.72
CA THR A 175 -6.52 -22.22 -9.75
C THR A 175 -5.56 -21.22 -10.38
N THR A 176 -5.06 -21.49 -11.59
CA THR A 176 -4.20 -20.54 -12.32
C THR A 176 -4.93 -19.24 -12.62
N PHE A 177 -6.19 -19.31 -13.06
CA PHE A 177 -7.02 -18.13 -13.30
C PHE A 177 -7.27 -17.32 -12.02
N VAL A 178 -7.58 -17.98 -10.90
CA VAL A 178 -7.76 -17.33 -9.59
C VAL A 178 -6.48 -16.61 -9.16
N VAL A 179 -5.32 -17.25 -9.34
CA VAL A 179 -4.01 -16.64 -9.03
C VAL A 179 -3.74 -15.42 -9.93
N LEU A 180 -4.06 -15.50 -11.23
CA LEU A 180 -3.94 -14.36 -12.16
C LEU A 180 -4.85 -13.19 -11.76
N VAL A 181 -6.13 -13.47 -11.47
CA VAL A 181 -7.09 -12.43 -11.11
C VAL A 181 -6.71 -11.79 -9.78
N THR A 182 -6.32 -12.57 -8.77
CA THR A 182 -5.85 -12.02 -7.48
C THR A 182 -4.59 -11.18 -7.64
N LEU A 183 -3.64 -11.58 -8.49
CA LEU A 183 -2.46 -10.77 -8.80
C LEU A 183 -2.81 -9.44 -9.47
N VAL A 184 -3.77 -9.42 -10.41
CA VAL A 184 -4.21 -8.19 -11.10
C VAL A 184 -4.96 -7.26 -10.15
N ILE A 185 -5.78 -7.82 -9.25
CA ILE A 185 -6.60 -7.05 -8.32
C ILE A 185 -5.77 -6.47 -7.17
N ASP A 186 -4.86 -7.27 -6.60
CA ASP A 186 -3.96 -6.84 -5.53
C ASP A 186 -2.71 -6.10 -6.04
N TYR A 187 -2.56 -5.90 -7.36
CA TYR A 187 -1.54 -5.03 -7.93
C TYR A 187 -1.83 -3.57 -7.55
N PRO A 188 -0.90 -2.84 -6.90
CA PRO A 188 0.53 -3.11 -6.81
C PRO A 188 1.03 -3.66 -5.45
N PHE A 189 0.14 -3.89 -4.47
CA PHE A 189 0.49 -4.30 -3.10
C PHE A 189 1.07 -5.71 -2.99
N SER A 190 0.66 -6.64 -3.85
CA SER A 190 1.30 -7.96 -3.93
C SER A 190 2.78 -7.84 -4.30
N LEU A 191 3.11 -6.97 -5.26
CA LEU A 191 4.50 -6.70 -5.64
C LEU A 191 5.28 -5.93 -4.57
N LEU A 192 4.61 -5.07 -3.81
CA LEU A 192 5.23 -4.39 -2.66
C LEU A 192 5.74 -5.41 -1.64
N LYS A 193 4.96 -6.46 -1.33
CA LYS A 193 5.40 -7.55 -0.45
C LYS A 193 6.65 -8.27 -0.98
N PHE A 194 6.69 -8.58 -2.28
CA PHE A 194 7.86 -9.20 -2.92
C PHE A 194 9.11 -8.30 -2.91
N ARG A 195 8.91 -6.98 -2.93
CA ARG A 195 9.98 -5.98 -2.84
C ARG A 195 10.36 -5.63 -1.39
N GLY A 196 9.81 -6.33 -0.39
CA GLY A 196 10.15 -6.14 1.02
C GLY A 196 9.40 -5.00 1.69
N VAL A 197 8.21 -4.66 1.20
CA VAL A 197 7.31 -3.67 1.82
C VAL A 197 6.06 -4.36 2.35
N ARG A 198 5.79 -4.20 3.64
CA ARG A 198 4.59 -4.71 4.31
C ARG A 198 3.66 -3.55 4.66
N VAL A 199 2.37 -3.68 4.36
CA VAL A 199 1.35 -2.70 4.78
C VAL A 199 0.91 -3.04 6.20
N VAL A 200 0.96 -2.07 7.11
CA VAL A 200 0.64 -2.27 8.54
C VAL A 200 -0.75 -1.72 8.89
N GLU A 201 -1.14 -0.56 8.37
CA GLU A 201 -2.41 0.06 8.72
C GLU A 201 -2.95 0.99 7.60
N ASP A 202 -4.26 0.90 7.35
CA ASP A 202 -5.05 1.83 6.53
C ASP A 202 -6.03 2.55 7.46
N SER A 203 -5.79 3.84 7.72
CA SER A 203 -6.45 4.58 8.79
C SER A 203 -7.90 4.95 8.48
N GLU A 204 -8.30 5.06 7.20
CA GLU A 204 -9.67 5.42 6.84
C GLU A 204 -10.62 4.23 6.99
N ILE A 205 -10.17 3.03 6.60
CA ILE A 205 -10.97 1.81 6.62
C ILE A 205 -11.13 1.29 8.05
N THR A 206 -10.07 1.31 8.85
CA THR A 206 -10.12 0.88 10.25
C THR A 206 -11.03 1.77 11.09
N LYS A 207 -11.07 3.08 10.83
CA LYS A 207 -11.94 4.03 11.54
C LYS A 207 -13.40 3.86 11.12
N ALA A 208 -13.69 3.77 9.81
CA ALA A 208 -15.04 3.53 9.30
C ALA A 208 -15.61 2.17 9.72
N LEU A 209 -14.79 1.11 9.72
CA LEU A 209 -15.19 -0.21 10.23
C LEU A 209 -15.40 -0.19 11.74
N ARG A 210 -14.51 0.47 12.50
CA ARG A 210 -14.66 0.62 13.96
C ARG A 210 -15.95 1.38 14.31
N ASP A 211 -16.26 2.44 13.58
CA ASP A 211 -17.48 3.23 13.79
C ASP A 211 -18.74 2.46 13.40
N LYS A 212 -18.72 1.69 12.30
CA LYS A 212 -19.83 0.77 11.94
C LYS A 212 -20.04 -0.32 12.98
N ILE A 213 -18.98 -0.97 13.46
CA ILE A 213 -19.06 -2.01 14.51
C ILE A 213 -19.61 -1.44 15.82
N LYS A 214 -19.21 -0.22 16.19
CA LYS A 214 -19.70 0.47 17.40
C LYS A 214 -21.18 0.85 17.30
N LYS A 215 -21.69 1.08 16.08
CA LYS A 215 -23.10 1.39 15.80
C LYS A 215 -24.01 0.15 15.77
N ILE A 216 -23.46 -1.03 15.50
CA ILE A 216 -24.16 -2.33 15.54
C ILE A 216 -24.26 -2.87 16.98
N LYS A 217 -23.33 -2.48 17.87
CA LYS A 217 -23.32 -2.87 19.30
C LYS A 217 -24.17 -1.97 20.22
N ARG A 218 -24.80 -0.92 19.70
CA ARG A 218 -25.78 -0.08 20.40
C ARG A 218 -27.17 -0.45 19.93
#